data_AF-A0A7S0J278-F1
#
_entry.id   AF-A0A7S0J278-F1
#
_cell.length_a   1.000
_cell.length_b   1.000
_cell.length_c   1.000
_cell.angle_alpha   90.00
_cell.angle_beta   90.00
_cell.angle_gamma   90.00
#
_symmetry.space_group_name_H-M   'P 1'
#
loop_
_entity.id
_entity.type
_entity.pdbx_description
1 polymer ?
#
loop_
_entity_poly.entity_id
_entity_poly.type
_entity_poly.pdbx_seq_one_letter_code
_entity_poly.pdbx_strand_id
1 'polypeptide(L)'
;MGKGHVYEAGIRVPLLLRWPRVAGTPRAISEPVLLLDLFPTLLQAASRGARAVGSHGRSLLELLSRPRRRPADERPLFFEVGYARAVIRRPWKLVVLNDLEGCGGSGRCRNLHGEDIDRYQCNFTANGHGGNRVA
;
A
#
# COMPACT_ATOMS: atom_id res chain seq x y z
N MET A 1 0.11 -8.36 -16.52
CA MET A 1 -0.94 -7.64 -15.76
C MET A 1 -0.52 -6.20 -15.54
N GLY A 2 -1.45 -5.23 -15.56
CA GLY A 2 -1.13 -3.80 -15.55
C GLY A 2 -2.13 -2.98 -14.72
N LYS A 3 -2.56 -1.82 -15.24
CA LYS A 3 -3.60 -0.98 -14.60
C LYS A 3 -4.87 -1.80 -14.33
N GLY A 4 -5.53 -1.54 -13.19
CA GLY A 4 -6.73 -2.27 -12.78
C GLY A 4 -6.48 -3.53 -11.94
N HIS A 5 -5.24 -3.73 -11.47
CA HIS A 5 -4.90 -4.84 -10.57
C HIS A 5 -4.19 -4.35 -9.31
N VAL A 6 -4.27 -5.12 -8.22
CA VAL A 6 -3.63 -4.83 -6.92
C VAL A 6 -2.14 -5.23 -6.85
N TYR A 7 -1.59 -5.78 -7.93
CA TYR A 7 -0.16 -6.14 -8.03
C TYR A 7 0.73 -4.91 -8.18
N GLU A 8 2.03 -5.03 -7.94
CA GLU A 8 2.99 -3.91 -7.96
C GLU A 8 2.91 -3.10 -9.26
N ALA A 9 2.79 -3.76 -10.41
CA ALA A 9 2.63 -3.09 -11.71
C ALA A 9 1.37 -2.22 -11.82
N GLY A 10 0.36 -2.45 -10.98
CA GLY A 10 -0.89 -1.70 -10.94
C GLY A 10 -0.93 -0.62 -9.84
N ILE A 11 -0.37 -0.89 -8.65
CA ILE A 11 -0.49 0.01 -7.49
C ILE A 11 0.79 0.79 -7.16
N ARG A 12 1.97 0.33 -7.58
CA ARG A 12 3.24 1.02 -7.29
C ARG A 12 3.53 2.05 -8.37
N VAL A 13 3.25 3.30 -8.05
CA VAL A 13 3.45 4.45 -8.94
C VAL A 13 4.61 5.34 -8.48
N PRO A 14 5.34 5.98 -9.40
CA PRO A 14 6.38 6.93 -9.03
C PRO A 14 5.78 8.19 -8.39
N LEU A 15 6.39 8.64 -7.28
CA LEU A 15 6.11 9.93 -6.66
C LEU A 15 7.40 10.75 -6.62
N LEU A 16 7.42 11.87 -7.35
CA LEU A 16 8.51 12.85 -7.33
C LEU A 16 8.01 14.12 -6.66
N LEU A 17 8.74 14.59 -5.65
CA LEU A 17 8.38 15.79 -4.90
C LEU A 17 9.58 16.74 -4.81
N ARG A 18 9.39 17.99 -5.23
CA ARG A 18 10.38 19.06 -5.08
C ARG A 18 9.87 20.06 -4.05
N TRP A 19 10.54 20.12 -2.89
CA TRP A 19 10.16 21.03 -1.81
C TRP A 19 11.39 21.62 -1.10
N PRO A 20 12.04 22.65 -1.66
CA PRO A 20 13.35 23.11 -1.20
C PRO A 20 13.43 23.50 0.29
N ARG A 21 12.36 24.06 0.85
CA ARG A 21 12.29 24.47 2.25
C ARG A 21 12.06 23.33 3.26
N VAL A 22 11.66 22.14 2.80
CA VAL A 22 11.28 21.00 3.66
C VAL A 22 12.17 19.79 3.35
N ALA A 23 12.21 19.40 2.08
CA ALA A 23 13.10 18.37 1.60
C ALA A 23 14.46 19.02 1.29
N GLY A 24 15.42 18.86 2.22
CA GLY A 24 16.78 19.41 2.08
C GLY A 24 17.53 18.88 0.84
N THR A 25 18.40 17.89 1.01
CA THR A 25 19.13 17.32 -0.13
C THR A 25 18.25 16.35 -0.96
N PRO A 26 18.40 16.34 -2.30
CA PRO A 26 17.76 15.34 -3.16
C PRO A 26 18.12 13.92 -2.73
N ARG A 27 17.12 13.05 -2.64
CA ARG A 27 17.30 11.66 -2.19
C ARG A 27 16.12 10.78 -2.57
N ALA A 28 16.35 9.49 -2.61
CA ALA A 28 15.30 8.48 -2.68
C ALA A 28 14.81 8.13 -1.27
N ILE A 29 13.49 7.93 -1.12
CA ILE A 29 12.86 7.44 0.10
C ILE A 29 12.13 6.14 -0.25
N SER A 30 12.53 5.03 0.37
CA SER A 30 11.94 3.70 0.14
C SER A 30 10.71 3.42 1.01
N GLU A 31 10.27 4.41 1.80
CA GLU A 31 9.05 4.33 2.59
C GLU A 31 7.81 4.39 1.68
N PRO A 32 6.95 3.35 1.64
CA PRO A 32 5.77 3.37 0.82
C PRO A 32 4.79 4.36 1.43
N VAL A 33 4.18 5.12 0.55
CA VAL A 33 3.20 6.14 0.87
C VAL A 33 1.97 5.92 0.01
N LEU A 34 0.83 6.43 0.45
CA LEU A 34 -0.41 6.35 -0.29
C LEU A 34 -0.72 7.70 -0.94
N LEU A 35 -1.45 7.68 -2.04
CA LEU A 35 -1.97 8.91 -2.64
C LEU A 35 -2.81 9.74 -1.64
N LEU A 36 -3.52 9.05 -0.73
CA LEU A 36 -4.30 9.65 0.36
C LEU A 36 -3.44 10.50 1.31
N ASP A 37 -2.13 10.29 1.35
CA ASP A 37 -1.21 11.09 2.18
C ASP A 37 -0.99 12.50 1.62
N LEU A 38 -1.26 12.73 0.34
CA LEU A 38 -1.06 14.05 -0.27
C LEU A 38 -2.00 15.11 0.32
N PHE A 39 -3.28 14.77 0.52
CA PHE A 39 -4.26 15.71 1.09
C PHE A 39 -3.84 16.27 2.46
N PRO A 40 -3.60 15.45 3.51
CA PRO A 40 -3.16 15.96 4.80
C PRO A 40 -1.79 16.66 4.74
N THR A 41 -0.91 16.25 3.83
CA THR A 41 0.40 16.92 3.62
C THR A 41 0.23 18.35 3.13
N LEU A 42 -0.58 18.52 2.08
CA LEU A 42 -0.84 19.83 1.46
C LEU A 42 -1.62 20.74 2.41
N LEU A 43 -2.64 20.20 3.09
CA LEU A 43 -3.41 20.94 4.09
C LEU A 43 -2.52 21.46 5.22
N GLN A 44 -1.70 20.57 5.82
CA GLN A 44 -0.82 20.96 6.92
C GLN A 44 0.17 22.05 6.49
N ALA A 45 0.68 21.97 5.26
CA ALA A 45 1.62 22.94 4.72
C ALA A 45 0.98 24.30 4.38
N ALA A 46 -0.22 24.31 3.80
CA ALA A 46 -0.90 25.54 3.41
C ALA A 46 -1.54 26.26 4.60
N SER A 47 -2.10 25.52 5.54
CA SER A 47 -2.92 26.05 6.64
C SER A 47 -2.17 26.12 7.98
N ARG A 48 -0.83 26.18 7.96
CA ARG A 48 0.04 26.33 9.14
C ARG A 48 -0.31 25.35 10.29
N GLY A 49 -0.56 24.09 9.96
CA GLY A 49 -0.82 23.05 10.97
C GLY A 49 -2.27 22.59 11.12
N ALA A 50 -3.20 23.00 10.24
CA ALA A 50 -4.54 22.44 10.23
C ALA A 50 -4.50 20.91 10.07
N ARG A 51 -5.41 20.22 10.79
CA ARG A 51 -5.49 18.77 10.79
C ARG A 51 -6.56 18.30 9.83
N ALA A 52 -6.26 17.28 9.03
CA ALA A 52 -7.22 16.65 8.13
C ALA A 52 -8.13 15.68 8.91
N VAL A 53 -9.16 16.23 9.57
CA VAL A 53 -10.14 15.44 10.31
C VAL A 53 -10.88 14.50 9.34
N GLY A 54 -11.03 13.22 9.73
CA GLY A 54 -11.66 12.20 8.90
C GLY A 54 -10.80 11.65 7.76
N SER A 55 -9.58 12.15 7.56
CA SER A 55 -8.66 11.58 6.57
C SER A 55 -7.95 10.34 7.11
N HIS A 56 -7.92 9.27 6.31
CA HIS A 56 -7.10 8.08 6.56
C HIS A 56 -5.62 8.28 6.18
N GLY A 57 -5.30 9.38 5.48
CA GLY A 57 -3.93 9.72 5.10
C GLY A 57 -3.09 10.23 6.27
N ARG A 58 -1.77 10.12 6.15
CA ARG A 58 -0.81 10.71 7.10
C ARG A 58 0.07 11.70 6.35
N SER A 59 0.26 12.89 6.93
CA SER A 59 1.15 13.89 6.35
C SER A 59 2.57 13.34 6.12
N LEU A 60 3.13 13.68 4.97
CA LEU A 60 4.48 13.31 4.55
C LEU A 60 5.53 14.31 5.05
N LEU A 61 5.14 15.43 5.66
CA LEU A 61 6.09 16.47 6.08
C LEU A 61 7.17 15.92 7.03
N GLU A 62 6.80 15.04 7.96
CA GLU A 62 7.78 14.37 8.83
C GLU A 62 8.70 13.45 8.04
N LEU A 63 8.18 12.66 7.09
CA LEU A 63 8.98 11.77 6.25
C LEU A 63 9.96 12.55 5.35
N LEU A 64 9.51 13.71 4.85
CA LEU A 64 10.31 14.62 4.04
C LEU A 64 11.36 15.39 4.84
N SER A 65 11.17 15.55 6.15
CA SER A 65 12.15 16.17 7.04
C SER A 65 13.11 15.13 7.64
N ARG A 66 12.61 13.92 7.91
CA ARG A 66 13.30 12.79 8.52
C ARG A 66 12.98 11.50 7.74
N PRO A 67 13.82 11.10 6.78
CA PRO A 67 13.52 10.02 5.81
C PRO A 67 13.60 8.60 6.39
N ARG A 68 13.41 8.42 7.69
CA ARG A 68 13.33 7.11 8.34
C ARG A 68 12.19 7.11 9.35
N ARG A 69 11.15 6.32 9.08
CA ARG A 69 10.15 5.96 10.08
C ARG A 69 10.70 4.85 10.96
N ARG A 70 10.32 4.85 12.24
CA ARG A 70 10.62 3.70 13.10
C ARG A 70 9.73 2.53 12.65
N PRO A 71 10.17 1.28 12.78
CA PRO A 71 9.31 0.12 12.50
C PRO A 71 7.98 0.15 13.27
N ALA A 72 7.98 0.72 14.48
CA ALA A 72 6.77 0.94 15.27
C ALA A 72 5.74 1.90 14.62
N ASP A 73 6.19 2.76 13.70
CA ASP A 73 5.34 3.73 13.00
C ASP A 73 4.80 3.16 11.67
N GLU A 74 5.18 1.93 11.32
CA GLU A 74 4.74 1.25 10.11
C GLU A 74 3.25 0.93 10.20
N ARG A 75 2.51 1.40 9.20
CA ARG A 75 1.06 1.19 9.11
C ARG A 75 0.74 0.26 7.95
N PRO A 76 -0.30 -0.58 8.07
CA PRO A 76 -0.80 -1.32 6.93
C PRO A 76 -1.29 -0.35 5.85
N LEU A 77 -0.99 -0.66 4.60
CA LEU A 77 -1.51 0.04 3.43
C LEU A 77 -2.58 -0.82 2.77
N PHE A 78 -3.74 -0.23 2.51
CA PHE A 78 -4.90 -0.94 1.98
C PHE A 78 -5.16 -0.52 0.54
N PHE A 79 -5.43 -1.50 -0.32
CA PHE A 79 -5.77 -1.31 -1.72
C PHE A 79 -7.02 -2.12 -2.05
N GLU A 80 -7.95 -1.51 -2.77
CA GLU A 80 -9.12 -2.17 -3.32
C GLU A 80 -9.23 -1.77 -4.80
N VAL A 81 -9.25 -2.77 -5.68
CA VAL A 81 -9.39 -2.57 -7.12
C VAL A 81 -10.35 -3.64 -7.64
N GLY A 82 -11.58 -3.24 -7.93
CA GLY A 82 -12.65 -4.17 -8.30
C GLY A 82 -12.86 -5.24 -7.23
N TYR A 83 -12.79 -6.51 -7.63
CA TYR A 83 -12.96 -7.66 -6.72
C TYR A 83 -11.70 -8.05 -5.95
N ALA A 84 -10.58 -7.37 -6.21
CA ALA A 84 -9.30 -7.63 -5.57
C ALA A 84 -9.06 -6.66 -4.42
N ARG A 85 -8.56 -7.21 -3.31
CA ARG A 85 -8.08 -6.44 -2.15
C ARG A 85 -6.64 -6.80 -1.87
N ALA A 86 -5.86 -5.82 -1.42
CA ALA A 86 -4.52 -6.08 -0.93
C ALA A 86 -4.20 -5.28 0.33
N VAL A 87 -3.41 -5.89 1.21
CA VAL A 87 -2.86 -5.26 2.41
C VAL A 87 -1.35 -5.41 2.39
N ILE A 88 -0.64 -4.30 2.49
CA ILE A 88 0.83 -4.26 2.58
C ILE A 88 1.23 -3.91 4.00
N ARG A 89 2.06 -4.76 4.62
CA ARG A 89 2.77 -4.48 5.87
C ARG A 89 4.12 -5.19 5.78
N ARG A 90 5.19 -4.44 5.55
CA ARG A 90 6.46 -5.02 5.09
C ARG A 90 6.98 -6.12 6.04
N PRO A 91 7.71 -7.11 5.50
CA PRO A 91 8.00 -7.33 4.08
C PRO A 91 6.83 -7.89 3.26
N TRP A 92 5.68 -8.11 3.90
CA TRP A 92 4.58 -8.90 3.36
C TRP A 92 3.52 -8.08 2.63
N LYS A 93 2.95 -8.72 1.61
CA LYS A 93 1.73 -8.30 0.93
C LYS A 93 0.74 -9.45 0.90
N LEU A 94 -0.45 -9.20 1.43
CA LEU A 94 -1.59 -10.09 1.32
C LEU A 94 -2.46 -9.63 0.15
N VAL A 95 -2.82 -10.54 -0.74
CA VAL A 95 -3.77 -10.32 -1.83
C VAL A 95 -4.95 -11.27 -1.66
N VAL A 96 -6.16 -10.72 -1.74
CA VAL A 96 -7.40 -11.48 -1.72
C VAL A 96 -8.13 -11.20 -3.02
N LEU A 97 -8.38 -12.26 -3.79
CA LEU A 97 -9.23 -12.22 -4.97
C LEU A 97 -10.56 -12.86 -4.59
N ASN A 98 -11.65 -12.07 -4.70
CA ASN A 98 -12.99 -12.63 -4.61
C ASN A 98 -13.37 -13.14 -5.99
N ASP A 99 -13.44 -14.46 -6.18
CA ASP A 99 -13.97 -15.02 -7.42
C ASP A 99 -15.47 -14.77 -7.51
N LEU A 100 -15.91 -14.30 -8.68
CA LEU A 100 -17.34 -14.24 -9.03
C LEU A 100 -17.81 -15.51 -9.76
N GLU A 101 -16.90 -16.24 -10.41
CA GLU A 101 -17.22 -17.44 -11.19
C GLU A 101 -16.33 -18.60 -10.73
N GLY A 102 -16.92 -19.60 -10.04
CA GLY A 102 -16.18 -20.80 -9.61
C GLY A 102 -16.58 -21.35 -8.24
N CYS A 103 -17.43 -20.66 -7.48
CA CYS A 103 -17.94 -21.21 -6.23
C CYS A 103 -19.08 -22.19 -6.48
N GLY A 104 -18.75 -23.48 -6.54
CA GLY A 104 -19.74 -24.55 -6.42
C GLY A 104 -20.56 -24.37 -5.14
N GLY A 105 -21.81 -23.94 -5.29
CA GLY A 105 -22.91 -24.12 -4.33
C GLY A 105 -22.90 -23.38 -2.99
N SER A 106 -21.76 -22.95 -2.43
CA SER A 106 -21.70 -22.43 -1.03
C SER A 106 -21.30 -20.96 -0.86
N GLY A 107 -21.10 -20.22 -1.96
CA GLY A 107 -21.14 -18.75 -1.94
C GLY A 107 -20.01 -17.98 -1.24
N ARG A 108 -18.87 -18.62 -0.87
CA ARG A 108 -17.67 -17.89 -0.37
C ARG A 108 -16.38 -18.57 -0.81
N CYS A 109 -15.85 -18.23 -1.98
CA CYS A 109 -14.47 -18.54 -2.34
C CYS A 109 -13.61 -17.31 -2.06
N ARG A 110 -12.64 -17.45 -1.15
CA ARG A 110 -11.60 -16.45 -0.93
C ARG A 110 -10.27 -17.07 -1.30
N ASN A 111 -9.69 -16.65 -2.41
CA ASN A 111 -8.32 -17.01 -2.74
C ASN A 111 -7.40 -16.03 -2.01
N LEU A 112 -6.72 -16.53 -0.96
CA LEU A 112 -5.72 -15.79 -0.20
C LEU A 112 -4.33 -16.10 -0.77
N HIS A 113 -3.60 -15.05 -1.16
CA HIS A 113 -2.22 -15.13 -1.61
C HIS A 113 -1.35 -14.24 -0.73
N GLY A 114 -0.38 -14.83 -0.04
CA GLY A 114 0.63 -14.09 0.73
C GLY A 114 1.96 -14.16 -0.01
N GLU A 115 2.57 -13.01 -0.27
CA GLU A 115 3.84 -12.90 -0.99
C GLU A 115 4.75 -11.87 -0.32
N ASP A 116 6.06 -12.10 -0.44
CA ASP A 116 7.05 -11.04 -0.21
C ASP A 116 6.91 -9.95 -1.29
N ILE A 117 7.14 -8.70 -0.90
CA ILE A 117 7.15 -7.58 -1.84
C ILE A 117 8.44 -7.63 -2.66
N ASP A 118 8.46 -8.45 -3.73
CA ASP A 118 9.51 -8.45 -4.73
C ASP A 118 9.14 -7.59 -5.96
N ARG A 119 10.15 -7.05 -6.65
CA ARG A 119 10.05 -6.12 -7.78
C ARG A 119 9.20 -6.65 -8.94
N TYR A 120 9.08 -7.97 -9.06
CA TYR A 120 8.37 -8.60 -10.16
C TYR A 120 7.05 -9.28 -9.79
N GLN A 121 6.82 -9.60 -8.50
CA GLN A 121 5.70 -10.45 -8.04
C GLN A 121 5.43 -11.62 -9.01
N CYS A 122 6.48 -12.27 -9.51
CA CYS A 122 6.37 -13.35 -10.48
C CYS A 122 6.19 -14.73 -9.83
N ASN A 123 6.51 -14.84 -8.53
CA ASN A 123 6.40 -16.08 -7.80
C ASN A 123 5.07 -16.10 -7.06
N PHE A 124 4.01 -16.46 -7.77
CA PHE A 124 2.72 -16.75 -7.16
C PHE A 124 2.86 -18.02 -6.32
N THR A 125 3.34 -17.91 -5.09
CA THR A 125 3.18 -18.98 -4.12
C THR A 125 1.73 -18.99 -3.66
N ALA A 126 0.84 -19.40 -4.57
CA ALA A 126 -0.38 -20.07 -4.18
C ALA A 126 0.06 -21.34 -3.44
N ASN A 127 0.05 -21.27 -2.11
CA ASN A 127 0.23 -22.42 -1.21
C ASN A 127 1.65 -23.03 -1.15
N GLY A 128 2.69 -22.21 -1.06
CA GLY A 128 4.05 -22.66 -0.71
C GLY A 128 4.36 -22.70 0.80
N HIS A 129 3.53 -22.04 1.62
CA HIS A 129 3.51 -22.20 3.07
C HIS A 129 2.41 -23.20 3.41
N GLY A 130 2.77 -24.33 4.01
CA GLY A 130 1.84 -25.36 4.51
C GLY A 130 1.00 -24.86 5.68
N GLY A 131 0.16 -23.87 5.46
CA GLY A 131 -0.87 -23.39 6.37
C GLY A 131 -2.23 -23.60 5.71
N ASN A 132 -3.08 -24.39 6.36
CA ASN A 132 -4.41 -24.81 5.91
C ASN A 132 -5.17 -23.76 5.09
N ARG A 133 -5.85 -24.24 4.04
CA ARG A 133 -7.07 -23.59 3.54
C ARG A 133 -7.94 -23.28 4.76
N VAL A 134 -8.09 -22.01 5.09
CA VAL A 134 -9.07 -21.60 6.09
C VAL A 134 -10.42 -21.67 5.39
N ALA A 135 -11.17 -22.73 5.70
CA ALA A 135 -12.57 -22.90 5.33
C ALA A 135 -13.44 -21.80 5.97
#